data_AF-A0A5C5WMN7-F1
#
_entry.id   AF-A0A5C5WMN7-F1
#
_cell.length_a   1.000
_cell.length_b   1.000
_cell.length_c   1.000
_cell.angle_alpha   90.00
_cell.angle_beta   90.00
_cell.angle_gamma   90.00
#
_symmetry.space_group_name_H-M   'P 1'
#
loop_
_entity.id
_entity.type
_entity.pdbx_description
1 polymer ?
#
loop_
_entity_poly.entity_id
_entity_poly.type
_entity_poly.pdbx_seq_one_letter_code
_entity_poly.pdbx_strand_id
1 'polypeptide(L)'
;MWTEVCLADRNDEINQWLEENPLVLGGGAIVLGLVLIGSGVYELKSGVTRDKKGRVVEGQMGKPLSIFRIVIGAAVSAFGVYKLIT
;
A
#
# COMPACT_ATOMS: atom_id res chain seq x y z
N MET A 1 23.15 -18.05 5.13
CA MET A 1 23.87 -17.29 4.08
C MET A 1 23.65 -17.87 2.67
N TRP A 2 22.47 -18.43 2.36
CA TRP A 2 22.12 -18.93 1.01
C TRP A 2 20.66 -18.57 0.64
N THR A 3 19.78 -18.46 1.63
CA THR A 3 18.39 -18.00 1.45
C THR A 3 18.28 -16.52 1.05
N GLU A 4 19.17 -15.65 1.52
CA GLU A 4 19.14 -14.22 1.20
C GLU A 4 19.52 -13.94 -0.26
N VAL A 5 20.47 -14.71 -0.82
CA VAL A 5 20.91 -14.56 -2.21
C VAL A 5 19.81 -14.97 -3.19
N CYS A 6 19.11 -16.09 -2.95
CA CYS A 6 17.99 -16.52 -3.81
C CYS A 6 16.74 -15.63 -3.71
N LEU A 7 16.57 -14.87 -2.61
CA LEU A 7 15.48 -13.91 -2.47
C LEU A 7 15.83 -12.59 -3.14
N ALA A 8 17.09 -12.16 -3.08
CA ALA A 8 17.59 -11.00 -3.81
C ALA A 8 17.50 -11.20 -5.33
N ASP A 9 17.98 -12.34 -5.86
CA ASP A 9 17.90 -12.65 -7.30
C ASP A 9 16.46 -12.66 -7.82
N ARG A 10 15.52 -13.26 -7.07
CA ARG A 10 14.11 -13.25 -7.46
C ARG A 10 13.49 -11.86 -7.40
N ASN A 11 13.89 -11.04 -6.43
CA ASN A 11 13.43 -9.66 -6.37
C ASN A 11 13.99 -8.84 -7.52
N ASP A 12 15.23 -9.08 -7.97
CA ASP A 12 15.82 -8.40 -9.11
C ASP A 12 15.11 -8.77 -10.42
N GLU A 13 14.85 -10.05 -10.68
CA GLU A 13 14.06 -10.46 -11.86
C GLU A 13 12.64 -9.88 -11.85
N ILE A 14 11.96 -9.90 -10.70
CA ILE A 14 10.62 -9.33 -10.56
C ILE A 14 10.64 -7.81 -10.71
N ASN A 15 11.62 -7.12 -10.11
CA ASN A 15 11.78 -5.68 -10.24
C ASN A 15 12.07 -5.28 -11.68
N GLN A 16 12.93 -6.03 -12.38
CA GLN A 16 13.27 -5.79 -13.76
C GLN A 16 12.05 -5.99 -14.68
N TRP A 17 11.29 -7.07 -14.46
CA TRP A 17 10.02 -7.29 -15.18
C TRP A 17 8.97 -6.21 -14.90
N LEU A 18 8.90 -5.72 -13.66
CA LEU A 18 8.01 -4.63 -13.26
C LEU A 18 8.44 -3.27 -13.82
N GLU A 19 9.74 -3.05 -14.02
CA GLU A 19 10.27 -1.90 -14.74
C GLU A 19 9.93 -1.96 -16.24
N GLU A 20 9.98 -3.15 -16.84
CA GLU A 20 9.57 -3.38 -18.23
C GLU A 20 8.04 -3.25 -18.45
N ASN A 21 7.25 -3.40 -17.39
CA ASN A 21 5.79 -3.34 -17.42
C ASN A 21 5.25 -2.24 -16.49
N PRO A 22 5.50 -0.96 -16.80
CA PRO A 22 5.10 0.17 -15.96
C PRO A 22 3.59 0.22 -15.70
N LEU A 23 2.78 -0.28 -16.64
CA LEU A 23 1.32 -0.42 -16.50
C LEU A 23 0.92 -1.32 -15.32
N VAL A 24 1.64 -2.43 -15.11
CA VAL A 24 1.32 -3.41 -14.06
C VAL A 24 1.75 -2.87 -12.70
N LEU A 25 2.97 -2.31 -12.61
CA LEU A 25 3.48 -1.73 -11.36
C LEU A 25 2.69 -0.47 -10.98
N GLY A 26 2.51 0.45 -11.92
CA GLY A 26 1.78 1.69 -11.70
C GLY A 26 0.29 1.47 -11.45
N GLY A 27 -0.37 0.63 -12.26
CA GLY A 27 -1.76 0.26 -12.08
C GLY A 27 -2.01 -0.50 -10.78
N GLY A 28 -1.14 -1.46 -10.44
CA GLY A 28 -1.20 -2.20 -9.18
C GLY A 28 -1.03 -1.30 -7.95
N ALA A 29 -0.09 -0.35 -8.01
CA ALA A 29 0.11 0.63 -6.95
C ALA A 29 -1.12 1.55 -6.78
N ILE A 30 -1.74 2.02 -7.88
CA ILE A 30 -2.96 2.82 -7.82
C ILE A 30 -4.12 2.04 -7.17
N VAL A 31 -4.33 0.78 -7.59
CA VAL A 31 -5.39 -0.06 -7.02
C VAL A 31 -5.17 -0.27 -5.52
N LEU A 32 -3.95 -0.61 -5.11
CA LEU A 32 -3.60 -0.78 -3.69
C LEU A 32 -3.79 0.53 -2.90
N GLY A 33 -3.35 1.65 -3.47
CA GLY A 33 -3.50 2.96 -2.86
C GLY A 33 -4.98 3.34 -2.66
N LEU A 34 -5.84 3.10 -3.65
CA LEU A 34 -7.28 3.33 -3.55
C LEU A 34 -7.95 2.43 -2.51
N VAL A 35 -7.55 1.16 -2.39
CA VAL A 35 -8.06 0.25 -1.36
C VAL A 35 -7.66 0.73 0.04
N LEU A 36 -6.43 1.23 0.20
CA LEU A 36 -5.96 1.81 1.48
C LEU A 36 -6.70 3.09 1.84
N ILE A 37 -6.95 3.97 0.87
CA ILE A 37 -7.74 5.19 1.07
C ILE A 37 -9.17 4.82 1.44
N GLY A 38 -9.80 3.92 0.67
CA GLY A 38 -11.18 3.50 0.89
C GLY A 38 -11.39 2.85 2.26
N SER A 39 -10.48 1.94 2.66
CA SER A 39 -10.51 1.34 3.99
C SER A 39 -10.28 2.36 5.10
N GLY A 40 -9.31 3.27 4.94
CA GLY A 40 -9.07 4.34 5.91
C GLY A 40 -10.25 5.30 6.07
N VAL A 41 -10.93 5.68 4.97
CA VAL A 41 -12.14 6.52 5.00
C VAL A 41 -13.31 5.78 5.64
N TYR A 42 -13.47 4.49 5.34
CA TYR A 42 -14.50 3.64 5.96
C TYR A 42 -14.29 3.55 7.48
N GLU A 43 -13.06 3.32 7.94
CA GLU A 43 -12.71 3.31 9.35
C GLU A 43 -12.90 4.68 10.03
N LEU A 44 -12.63 5.78 9.30
CA LEU A 44 -12.91 7.12 9.79
C LEU A 44 -14.41 7.36 10.01
N LYS A 45 -15.25 6.86 9.09
CA LYS A 45 -16.71 6.96 9.15
C LYS A 45 -17.31 6.07 10.22
N SER A 46 -16.80 4.85 10.39
CA SER A 46 -17.28 3.92 11.41
C SER A 46 -16.82 4.31 12.82
N GLY A 47 -15.76 5.11 12.94
CA GLY A 47 -15.13 5.44 14.22
C GLY A 47 -14.37 4.28 14.84
N VAL A 48 -14.21 3.19 14.09
CA VAL A 48 -13.64 1.93 14.53
C VAL A 48 -12.55 1.54 13.54
N THR A 49 -11.29 1.57 13.99
CA THR A 49 -10.14 1.15 13.19
C THR A 49 -9.80 -0.29 13.53
N ARG A 50 -9.61 -1.16 12.54
CA ARG A 50 -9.15 -2.53 12.80
C ARG A 50 -7.66 -2.61 12.57
N ASP A 51 -6.92 -3.01 13.61
CA ASP A 51 -5.51 -3.30 13.49
C ASP A 51 -5.29 -4.57 12.65
N LYS A 52 -4.07 -4.78 12.16
CA LYS A 52 -3.65 -5.95 11.34
C LYS A 52 -3.92 -7.30 12.02
N LYS A 53 -4.15 -7.31 13.33
CA LYS A 53 -4.53 -8.50 14.14
C LYS A 53 -6.05 -8.64 14.35
N GLY A 54 -6.87 -7.88 13.61
CA GLY A 54 -8.34 -7.88 13.75
C GLY A 54 -8.84 -7.23 15.04
N ARG A 55 -7.96 -6.62 15.84
CA ARG A 55 -8.33 -5.94 17.07
C ARG A 55 -8.98 -4.61 16.74
N VAL A 56 -10.13 -4.38 17.35
CA VAL A 56 -10.83 -3.10 17.28
C VAL A 56 -10.06 -2.09 18.12
N VAL A 57 -9.55 -1.06 17.45
CA VAL A 57 -8.95 0.13 18.07
C VAL A 57 -10.00 1.22 18.00
N GLU A 58 -10.74 1.37 19.10
CA GLU A 58 -11.71 2.43 19.31
C GLU A 58 -11.08 3.62 20.06
N GLY A 59 -11.56 4.83 19.78
CA GLY A 59 -11.16 6.04 20.50
C GLY A 59 -10.00 6.83 19.89
N GLN A 60 -9.18 7.45 20.76
CA GLN A 60 -8.20 8.51 20.41
C GLN A 60 -7.06 8.03 19.49
N MET A 61 -6.76 6.73 19.48
CA MET A 61 -5.72 6.11 18.65
C MET A 61 -6.23 5.57 17.30
N GLY A 62 -7.54 5.34 17.14
CA GLY A 62 -8.10 4.79 15.90
C GLY A 62 -8.08 5.80 14.75
N LYS A 63 -8.57 7.03 15.01
CA LYS A 63 -8.56 8.14 14.05
C LYS A 63 -7.17 8.44 13.43
N PRO A 64 -6.09 8.63 14.20
CA PRO A 64 -4.78 8.91 13.63
C PRO A 64 -4.25 7.74 12.79
N LEU A 65 -4.56 6.50 13.16
CA LEU A 65 -4.12 5.32 12.41
C LEU A 65 -4.82 5.19 11.06
N SER A 66 -6.10 5.53 10.99
CA SER A 66 -6.85 5.58 9.73
C SER A 66 -6.44 6.77 8.85
N ILE A 67 -6.12 7.94 9.43
CA ILE A 67 -5.51 9.06 8.68
C ILE A 67 -4.17 8.64 8.08
N PHE A 68 -3.32 7.96 8.86
CA PHE A 68 -2.04 7.46 8.38
C PHE A 68 -2.20 6.49 7.19
N ARG A 69 -3.20 5.60 7.22
CA ARG A 69 -3.53 4.72 6.09
C ARG A 69 -3.97 5.48 4.84
N ILE A 70 -4.76 6.54 5.00
CA ILE A 70 -5.16 7.41 3.89
C ILE A 70 -3.94 8.11 3.29
N VAL A 71 -3.04 8.65 4.13
CA VAL A 71 -1.81 9.33 3.68
C VAL A 71 -0.89 8.37 2.93
N ILE A 72 -0.67 7.15 3.45
CA ILE A 72 0.09 6.13 2.74
C ILE A 72 -0.60 5.75 1.44
N GLY A 73 -1.91 5.51 1.45
CA GLY A 73 -2.66 5.17 0.25
C GLY A 73 -2.56 6.25 -0.83
N ALA A 74 -2.57 7.53 -0.43
CA ALA A 74 -2.35 8.66 -1.34
C ALA A 74 -0.93 8.68 -1.90
N ALA A 75 0.10 8.46 -1.06
CA ALA A 75 1.49 8.40 -1.51
C ALA A 75 1.73 7.23 -2.48
N VAL A 76 1.16 6.05 -2.20
CA VAL A 76 1.26 4.86 -3.07
C VAL A 76 0.51 5.07 -4.38
N SER A 77 -0.66 5.71 -4.35
CA SER A 77 -1.39 6.08 -5.56
C SER A 77 -0.60 7.08 -6.42
N ALA A 78 -0.01 8.11 -5.79
CA ALA A 78 0.81 9.10 -6.48
C ALA A 78 2.08 8.48 -7.09
N PHE A 79 2.73 7.55 -6.38
CA PHE A 79 3.84 6.77 -6.93
C PHE A 79 3.40 5.93 -8.14
N GLY A 80 2.24 5.27 -8.05
CA GLY A 80 1.68 4.51 -9.17
C GLY A 80 1.42 5.38 -10.39
N VAL A 81 0.83 6.57 -10.21
CA VAL A 81 0.63 7.56 -11.29
C VAL A 81 1.97 8.03 -11.85
N TYR A 82 2.95 8.35 -11.01
CA TYR A 82 4.29 8.75 -11.45
C TYR A 82 4.93 7.69 -12.34
N LYS A 83 4.83 6.40 -11.98
CA LYS A 83 5.35 5.27 -12.78
C LYS A 83 4.57 4.97 -14.05
N LEU A 84 3.32 5.45 -14.19
CA LEU A 84 2.56 5.36 -15.43
C LEU A 84 2.89 6.49 -16.41
N ILE A 85 3.31 7.64 -15.88
CA ILE A 85 3.63 8.84 -16.67
C ILE A 85 5.11 8.88 -17.06
N THR A 86 5.99 8.27 -16.25
CA THR A 86 7.46 8.28 -16.39
C THR A 86 7.99 6.89 -16.67
#